data_AF-A0A2H3GE55-F1
#
_entry.id   AF-A0A2H3GE55-F1
#
_cell.length_a   1.000
_cell.length_b   1.000
_cell.length_c   1.000
_cell.angle_alpha   90.00
_cell.angle_beta   90.00
_cell.angle_gamma   90.00
#
_symmetry.space_group_name_H-M   'P 1'
#
loop_
_entity.id
_entity.type
_entity.pdbx_description
1 polymer ?
#
loop_
_entity_poly.entity_id
_entity_poly.type
_entity_poly.pdbx_seq_one_letter_code
_entity_poly.pdbx_strand_id
1 'polypeptide(L)'
;MASEKMNQHFEMLGASLSKLYETGTYSDLIITCGNDTYQVHKAIVCPRSSFFTAACSGKFKEGQEGKINLPDDDPDAVREMIHYLYHLDLAGHEFTPADGNFLEEELSTTEHDDALKQFLQSQGHRFVGNRRVKGMVPKLAARIGPSSNLCLFAKVYALGEKYGILGLKAIALGKFEILAKGHFQTEDFRLAVQEVYTSTIDHDRGLRDVVVCTVEENIGLLNDEAFDAVVKYSDLGHDLLMKITSMRRAR
;
A
#
# COMPACT_ATOMS: atom_id res chain seq x y z
N MET A 1 -17.77 0.81 23.36
CA MET A 1 -17.10 0.44 24.63
C MET A 1 -15.97 -0.58 24.48
N ALA A 2 -16.19 -1.88 24.22
CA ALA A 2 -15.08 -2.86 24.11
C ALA A 2 -14.18 -2.62 22.87
N SER A 3 -14.78 -2.37 21.69
CA SER A 3 -14.06 -2.01 20.46
C SER A 3 -13.28 -0.70 20.57
N GLU A 4 -13.74 0.21 21.42
CA GLU A 4 -13.21 1.57 21.57
C GLU A 4 -11.99 1.56 22.48
N LYS A 5 -12.04 0.78 23.57
CA LYS A 5 -10.87 0.49 24.41
C LYS A 5 -9.79 -0.31 23.66
N MET A 6 -10.20 -1.23 22.79
CA MET A 6 -9.27 -2.00 21.96
C MET A 6 -8.49 -1.07 21.01
N ASN A 7 -9.17 -0.12 20.36
CA ASN A 7 -8.53 0.86 19.48
C ASN A 7 -7.53 1.76 20.24
N GLN A 8 -7.86 2.22 21.44
CA GLN A 8 -6.95 3.04 22.26
C GLN A 8 -5.65 2.29 22.60
N HIS A 9 -5.72 0.99 22.92
CA HIS A 9 -4.51 0.21 23.22
C HIS A 9 -3.62 0.02 21.99
N PHE A 10 -4.22 -0.20 20.81
CA PHE A 10 -3.47 -0.28 19.56
C PHE A 10 -2.78 1.05 19.22
N GLU A 11 -3.46 2.19 19.42
CA GLU A 11 -2.86 3.50 19.22
C GLU A 11 -1.69 3.77 20.17
N MET A 12 -1.81 3.42 21.45
CA MET A 12 -0.72 3.57 22.42
C MET A 12 0.52 2.75 22.05
N LEU A 13 0.32 1.49 21.63
CA LEU A 13 1.42 0.65 21.17
C LEU A 13 2.01 1.20 19.86
N GLY A 14 1.16 1.61 18.92
CA GLY A 14 1.58 2.21 17.65
C GLY A 14 2.44 3.46 17.86
N ALA A 15 2.03 4.36 18.75
CA ALA A 15 2.80 5.56 19.10
C ALA A 15 4.18 5.22 19.70
N SER A 16 4.26 4.16 20.50
CA SER A 16 5.52 3.68 21.05
C SER A 16 6.45 3.11 19.96
N LEU A 17 5.90 2.37 18.99
CA LEU A 17 6.66 1.87 17.83
C LEU A 17 7.11 3.00 16.90
N SER A 18 6.26 4.00 16.63
CA SER A 18 6.63 5.21 15.86
C SER A 18 7.83 5.91 16.49
N LYS A 19 7.82 6.08 17.82
CA LYS A 19 8.93 6.69 18.54
C LYS A 19 10.24 5.89 18.43
N LEU A 20 10.17 4.56 18.42
CA LEU A 20 11.35 3.70 18.20
C LEU A 20 11.90 3.88 16.78
N TYR A 21 11.02 3.95 15.78
CA TYR A 21 11.39 4.22 14.39
C TYR A 21 12.08 5.57 14.22
N GLU A 22 11.49 6.64 14.76
CA GLU A 22 11.99 8.02 14.62
C GLU A 22 13.33 8.24 15.32
N THR A 23 13.51 7.66 16.50
CA THR A 23 14.68 7.94 17.34
C THR A 23 15.81 6.93 17.19
N GLY A 24 15.50 5.70 16.74
CA GLY A 24 16.45 4.58 16.74
C GLY A 24 16.88 4.13 18.14
N THR A 25 16.22 4.59 19.21
CA THR A 25 16.61 4.29 20.60
C THR A 25 16.46 2.80 20.87
N TYR A 26 17.52 2.15 21.37
CA TYR A 26 17.61 0.70 21.60
C TYR A 26 17.74 -0.17 20.34
N SER A 27 18.05 0.43 19.19
CA SER A 27 18.35 -0.33 17.98
C SER A 27 19.55 -1.27 18.17
N ASP A 28 19.46 -2.45 17.57
CA ASP A 28 20.44 -3.53 17.64
C ASP A 28 20.76 -4.12 16.25
N LEU A 29 20.29 -3.44 15.19
CA LEU A 29 20.51 -3.76 13.80
C LEU A 29 20.53 -2.48 12.96
N ILE A 30 21.45 -2.42 12.00
CA ILE A 30 21.53 -1.37 10.99
C ILE A 30 21.19 -1.98 9.64
N ILE A 31 20.26 -1.37 8.90
CA ILE A 31 19.97 -1.70 7.51
C ILE A 31 20.44 -0.54 6.64
N THR A 32 21.16 -0.82 5.57
CA THR A 32 21.60 0.18 4.58
C THR A 32 21.04 -0.12 3.20
N CYS A 33 20.62 0.91 2.48
CA CYS A 33 20.15 0.82 1.09
C CYS A 33 20.51 2.10 0.35
N GLY A 34 21.38 2.02 -0.65
CA GLY A 34 21.93 3.21 -1.30
C GLY A 34 22.62 4.13 -0.29
N ASN A 35 22.11 5.37 -0.17
CA ASN A 35 22.62 6.36 0.79
C ASN A 35 21.88 6.33 2.14
N ASP A 36 20.80 5.56 2.24
CA ASP A 36 19.96 5.54 3.42
C ASP A 36 20.49 4.53 4.45
N THR A 37 20.42 4.93 5.72
CA THR A 37 20.82 4.11 6.86
C THR A 37 19.72 4.12 7.91
N TYR A 38 19.24 2.93 8.27
CA TYR A 38 18.14 2.75 9.22
C TYR A 38 18.64 2.04 10.48
N GLN A 39 18.47 2.70 11.63
CA GLN A 39 18.67 2.10 12.95
C GLN A 39 17.38 1.37 13.36
N VAL A 40 17.40 0.04 13.31
CA VAL A 40 16.20 -0.79 13.49
C VAL A 40 16.38 -1.81 14.62
N HIS A 41 15.26 -2.43 15.02
CA HIS A 41 15.19 -3.34 16.15
C HIS A 41 14.89 -4.75 15.66
N LYS A 42 15.78 -5.72 15.94
CA LYS A 42 15.61 -7.14 15.58
C LYS A 42 14.29 -7.68 16.11
N ALA A 43 13.91 -7.31 17.34
CA ALA A 43 12.65 -7.70 17.97
C ALA A 43 11.39 -7.23 17.22
N ILE A 44 11.51 -6.23 16.35
CA ILE A 44 10.42 -5.68 15.53
C ILE A 44 10.50 -6.26 14.11
N VAL A 45 11.67 -6.20 13.47
CA VAL A 45 11.81 -6.54 12.05
C VAL A 45 11.87 -8.04 11.79
N CYS A 46 12.50 -8.83 12.67
CA CYS A 46 12.66 -10.27 12.45
C CYS A 46 11.29 -10.99 12.51
N PRO A 47 10.45 -10.83 13.55
CA PRO A 47 9.17 -11.54 13.61
C PRO A 47 8.20 -11.20 12.46
N ARG A 48 8.46 -10.11 11.74
CA ARG A 48 7.63 -9.62 10.62
C ARG A 48 8.18 -9.98 9.24
N SER A 49 9.39 -10.55 9.16
CA SER A 49 10.04 -10.92 7.91
C SER A 49 10.80 -12.24 8.08
N SER A 50 10.44 -13.24 7.27
CA SER A 50 11.17 -14.51 7.24
C SER A 50 12.62 -14.30 6.80
N PHE A 51 12.89 -13.37 5.89
CA PHE A 51 14.24 -12.98 5.48
C PHE A 51 15.04 -12.42 6.65
N PHE A 52 14.54 -11.38 7.34
CA PHE A 52 15.30 -10.78 8.45
C PHE A 52 15.46 -11.75 9.61
N THR A 53 14.47 -12.62 9.88
CA THR A 53 14.63 -13.74 10.82
C THR A 53 15.79 -14.64 10.42
N ALA A 54 15.85 -15.09 9.16
CA ALA A 54 16.93 -15.96 8.69
C ALA A 54 18.29 -15.26 8.74
N ALA A 55 18.37 -14.01 8.27
CA ALA A 55 19.61 -13.23 8.23
C ALA A 55 20.17 -12.92 9.63
N CYS A 56 19.28 -12.65 10.60
CA CYS A 56 19.68 -12.34 11.97
C CYS A 56 19.83 -13.57 12.87
N SER A 57 19.38 -14.74 12.44
CA SER A 57 19.48 -15.98 13.22
C SER A 57 20.74 -16.77 12.86
N GLY A 58 21.37 -17.38 13.86
CA GLY A 58 22.49 -18.31 13.65
C GLY A 58 23.87 -17.65 13.55
N LYS A 59 24.70 -18.15 12.62
CA LYS A 59 26.13 -17.80 12.48
C LYS A 59 26.43 -16.86 11.31
N PHE A 60 25.40 -16.30 10.68
CA PHE A 60 25.58 -15.35 9.59
C PHE A 60 26.24 -14.06 10.08
N LYS A 61 27.00 -13.42 9.18
CA LYS A 61 27.79 -12.23 9.49
C LYS A 61 26.86 -11.08 9.91
N GLU A 62 25.70 -11.00 9.28
CA GLU A 62 24.64 -10.02 9.51
C GLU A 62 24.12 -10.08 10.96
N GLY A 63 23.85 -11.28 11.47
CA GLY A 63 23.41 -11.49 12.85
C GLY A 63 24.47 -11.10 13.88
N GLN A 64 25.76 -11.36 13.57
CA GLN A 64 26.90 -11.07 14.45
C GLN A 64 27.30 -9.58 14.44
N GLU A 65 27.34 -8.97 13.26
CA GLU A 65 27.73 -7.56 13.09
C GLU A 65 26.57 -6.61 13.35
N GLY A 66 25.33 -7.11 13.31
CA GLY A 66 24.15 -6.27 13.41
C GLY A 66 24.03 -5.31 12.22
N LYS A 67 24.41 -5.77 11.02
CA LYS A 67 24.37 -4.96 9.80
C LYS A 67 23.86 -5.79 8.62
N ILE A 68 22.90 -5.24 7.87
CA ILE A 68 22.38 -5.80 6.62
C ILE A 68 22.47 -4.72 5.55
N ASN A 69 23.02 -5.07 4.38
CA ASN A 69 23.11 -4.16 3.23
C ASN A 69 22.22 -4.67 2.10
N LEU A 70 21.39 -3.78 1.53
CA LEU A 70 20.42 -4.07 0.46
C LEU A 70 20.78 -3.26 -0.80
N PRO A 71 21.89 -3.57 -1.49
CA PRO A 71 22.41 -2.72 -2.58
C PRO A 71 21.58 -2.81 -3.87
N ASP A 72 20.84 -3.90 -4.06
CA ASP A 72 20.10 -4.20 -5.29
C ASP A 72 18.63 -3.73 -5.22
N ASP A 73 18.21 -3.12 -4.11
CA ASP A 73 16.84 -2.67 -3.91
C ASP A 73 16.70 -1.17 -4.09
N ASP A 74 15.49 -0.77 -4.48
CA ASP A 74 15.12 0.63 -4.63
C ASP A 74 15.03 1.32 -3.24
N PRO A 75 15.80 2.40 -2.98
CA PRO A 75 15.82 3.06 -1.68
C PRO A 75 14.45 3.56 -1.22
N ASP A 76 13.62 4.06 -2.14
CA ASP A 76 12.29 4.56 -1.81
C ASP A 76 11.37 3.40 -1.38
N ALA A 77 11.43 2.27 -2.07
CA ALA A 77 10.68 1.09 -1.70
C ALA A 77 11.17 0.47 -0.37
N VAL A 78 12.49 0.47 -0.12
CA VAL A 78 13.05 0.00 1.16
C VAL A 78 12.62 0.92 2.31
N ARG A 79 12.62 2.24 2.12
CA ARG A 79 12.10 3.19 3.10
C ARG A 79 10.65 2.89 3.49
N GLU A 80 9.78 2.62 2.51
CA GLU A 80 8.40 2.20 2.77
C GLU A 80 8.30 0.84 3.48
N MET A 81 9.14 -0.13 3.10
CA MET A 81 9.21 -1.42 3.78
C MET A 81 9.60 -1.27 5.25
N ILE A 82 10.64 -0.48 5.57
CA ILE A 82 11.06 -0.23 6.95
C ILE A 82 9.96 0.54 7.69
N HIS A 83 9.35 1.55 7.08
CA HIS A 83 8.23 2.29 7.66
C HIS A 83 7.07 1.34 8.04
N TYR A 84 6.66 0.47 7.12
CA TYR A 84 5.60 -0.51 7.34
C TYR A 84 5.88 -1.43 8.53
N LEU A 85 7.14 -1.85 8.72
CA LEU A 85 7.51 -2.74 9.82
C LEU A 85 7.24 -2.14 11.21
N TYR A 86 7.07 -0.81 11.33
CA TYR A 86 6.73 -0.13 12.58
C TYR A 86 5.29 0.36 12.62
N HIS A 87 4.74 0.80 11.48
CA HIS A 87 3.45 1.49 11.43
C HIS A 87 2.30 0.63 10.89
N LEU A 88 2.61 -0.48 10.20
CA LEU A 88 1.66 -1.29 9.44
C LEU A 88 0.89 -0.48 8.36
N ASP A 89 1.45 0.66 7.95
CA ASP A 89 0.97 1.49 6.85
C ASP A 89 2.14 1.93 5.96
N LEU A 90 1.84 2.31 4.72
CA LEU A 90 2.78 2.94 3.78
C LEU A 90 2.61 4.46 3.85
N ALA A 91 3.71 5.17 4.00
CA ALA A 91 3.73 6.63 3.97
C ALA A 91 3.50 7.11 2.52
N GLY A 92 4.13 6.45 1.55
CA GLY A 92 4.20 6.90 0.17
C GLY A 92 4.85 8.28 0.05
N HIS A 93 4.73 8.89 -1.12
CA HIS A 93 4.98 10.33 -1.26
C HIS A 93 3.80 11.11 -0.67
N GLU A 94 4.12 12.14 0.13
CA GLU A 94 3.11 13.00 0.75
C GLU A 94 2.22 13.66 -0.31
N PHE A 95 0.91 13.58 -0.10
CA PHE A 95 -0.05 14.40 -0.82
C PHE A 95 -0.41 15.60 0.05
N THR A 96 -0.08 16.80 -0.41
CA THR A 96 -0.48 18.05 0.22
C THR A 96 -1.71 18.63 -0.49
N PRO A 97 -2.91 18.57 0.13
CA PRO A 97 -4.10 19.21 -0.42
C PRO A 97 -3.86 20.72 -0.57
N ALA A 98 -4.26 21.30 -1.69
CA ALA A 98 -4.14 22.75 -1.92
C ALA A 98 -4.90 23.59 -0.89
N ASP A 99 -5.96 23.03 -0.29
CA ASP A 99 -6.76 23.65 0.77
C ASP A 99 -6.19 23.42 2.18
N GLY A 100 -5.10 22.64 2.31
CA GLY A 100 -4.52 22.25 3.59
C GLY A 100 -5.40 21.32 4.43
N ASN A 101 -6.56 20.88 3.93
CA ASN A 101 -7.48 20.05 4.70
C ASN A 101 -7.29 18.57 4.35
N PHE A 102 -6.77 17.81 5.31
CA PHE A 102 -6.43 16.39 5.14
C PHE A 102 -7.55 15.44 5.58
N LEU A 103 -8.62 15.95 6.21
CA LEU A 103 -9.69 15.13 6.79
C LEU A 103 -11.00 15.29 5.99
N GLU A 104 -11.77 14.21 5.92
CA GLU A 104 -13.14 14.16 5.41
C GLU A 104 -14.06 13.40 6.36
N GLU A 105 -15.37 13.60 6.19
CA GLU A 105 -16.39 13.02 7.04
C GLU A 105 -16.63 11.56 6.66
N GLU A 106 -16.41 10.63 7.58
CA GLU A 106 -16.73 9.23 7.35
C GLU A 106 -18.25 9.04 7.44
N LEU A 107 -18.88 8.63 6.34
CA LEU A 107 -20.33 8.41 6.28
C LEU A 107 -20.70 6.95 6.55
N SER A 108 -21.83 6.74 7.21
CA SER A 108 -22.44 5.41 7.33
C SER A 108 -22.86 4.88 5.97
N THR A 109 -22.64 3.59 5.74
CA THR A 109 -23.15 2.89 4.55
C THR A 109 -24.68 2.80 4.54
N THR A 110 -25.31 2.89 5.71
CA THR A 110 -26.77 2.87 5.86
C THR A 110 -27.37 4.25 5.60
N GLU A 111 -28.39 4.29 4.74
CA GLU A 111 -29.27 5.45 4.58
C GLU A 111 -30.40 5.40 5.61
N HIS A 112 -30.79 6.56 6.12
CA HIS A 112 -31.84 6.69 7.12
C HIS A 112 -32.97 7.53 6.53
N ASP A 113 -34.21 7.07 6.70
CA ASP A 113 -35.40 7.84 6.36
C ASP A 113 -35.52 9.10 7.22
N ASP A 114 -36.41 10.02 6.81
CA ASP A 114 -36.55 11.32 7.45
C ASP A 114 -36.92 11.24 8.93
N ALA A 115 -37.74 10.26 9.32
CA ALA A 115 -38.19 10.08 10.70
C ALA A 115 -37.04 9.60 11.61
N LEU A 116 -36.31 8.58 11.17
CA LEU A 116 -35.16 8.05 11.89
C LEU A 116 -33.99 9.05 11.91
N LYS A 117 -33.80 9.79 10.81
CA LYS A 117 -32.83 10.89 10.74
C LYS A 117 -33.15 12.00 11.74
N GLN A 118 -34.40 12.47 11.81
CA GLN A 118 -34.81 13.46 12.82
C GLN A 118 -34.60 12.97 14.24
N PHE A 119 -34.95 11.71 14.52
CA PHE A 119 -34.71 11.10 15.83
C PHE A 119 -33.22 11.08 16.17
N LEU A 120 -32.37 10.59 15.27
CA LEU A 120 -30.93 10.51 15.51
C LEU A 120 -30.28 11.90 15.60
N GLN A 121 -30.76 12.89 14.85
CA GLN A 121 -30.35 14.29 14.99
C GLN A 121 -30.71 14.86 16.37
N SER A 122 -31.89 14.51 16.92
CA SER A 122 -32.26 14.90 18.29
C SER A 122 -31.35 14.29 19.36
N GLN A 123 -30.70 13.15 19.05
CA GLN A 123 -29.69 12.50 19.89
C GLN A 123 -28.26 13.04 19.65
N GLY A 124 -28.11 14.11 18.85
CA GLY A 124 -26.82 14.76 18.59
C GLY A 124 -26.01 14.14 17.45
N HIS A 125 -26.57 13.22 16.65
CA HIS A 125 -25.88 12.68 15.49
C HIS A 125 -25.96 13.62 14.28
N ARG A 126 -24.83 13.80 13.60
CA ARG A 126 -24.73 14.61 12.39
C ARG A 126 -24.93 13.79 11.13
N PHE A 127 -25.46 14.40 10.07
CA PHE A 127 -25.79 13.75 8.80
C PHE A 127 -25.32 14.58 7.60
N VAL A 128 -24.93 13.89 6.52
CA VAL A 128 -24.74 14.45 5.18
C VAL A 128 -25.69 13.70 4.23
N GLY A 129 -26.66 14.40 3.66
CA GLY A 129 -27.78 13.76 2.98
C GLY A 129 -28.55 12.83 3.94
N ASN A 130 -28.74 11.56 3.56
CA ASN A 130 -29.42 10.55 4.38
C ASN A 130 -28.45 9.63 5.14
N ARG A 131 -27.15 9.95 5.12
CA ARG A 131 -26.10 9.13 5.75
C ARG A 131 -25.57 9.84 6.99
N ARG A 132 -25.34 9.07 8.05
CA ARG A 132 -24.84 9.58 9.34
C ARG A 132 -23.32 9.74 9.27
N VAL A 133 -22.79 10.81 9.87
CA VAL A 133 -21.34 10.98 10.05
C VAL A 133 -20.87 10.16 11.26
N LYS A 134 -19.92 9.26 11.04
CA LYS A 134 -19.29 8.39 12.04
C LYS A 134 -18.08 9.04 12.71
N GLY A 135 -17.33 9.84 11.96
CA GLY A 135 -16.09 10.45 12.43
C GLY A 135 -15.41 11.27 11.33
N MET A 136 -14.15 11.59 11.56
CA MET A 136 -13.25 12.16 10.55
C MET A 136 -12.27 11.07 10.12
N VAL A 137 -12.11 10.88 8.83
CA VAL A 137 -11.08 10.01 8.24
C VAL A 137 -10.17 10.85 7.37
N PRO A 138 -8.90 10.50 7.17
CA PRO A 138 -8.08 11.19 6.20
C PRO A 138 -8.69 11.06 4.80
N LYS A 139 -8.68 12.16 4.03
CA LYS A 139 -9.16 12.20 2.65
C LYS A 139 -8.53 11.06 1.86
N LEU A 140 -9.31 10.42 0.99
CA LEU A 140 -8.80 9.34 0.15
C LEU A 140 -7.50 9.72 -0.57
N ALA A 141 -7.41 10.92 -1.17
CA ALA A 141 -6.18 11.41 -1.80
C ALA A 141 -4.99 11.56 -0.83
N ALA A 142 -5.24 11.92 0.44
CA ALA A 142 -4.22 11.98 1.49
C ALA A 142 -3.77 10.59 1.96
N ARG A 143 -4.59 9.55 1.80
CA ARG A 143 -4.28 8.17 2.23
C ARG A 143 -3.46 7.37 1.24
N ILE A 144 -3.59 7.70 -0.05
CA ILE A 144 -2.98 6.93 -1.14
C ILE A 144 -1.89 7.73 -1.86
N GLY A 145 -1.91 9.06 -1.77
CA GLY A 145 -0.88 9.93 -2.32
C GLY A 145 -1.03 10.23 -3.82
N PRO A 146 -0.04 10.91 -4.45
CA PRO A 146 -0.06 11.25 -5.87
C PRO A 146 0.10 10.02 -6.78
N SER A 147 -0.13 10.18 -8.09
CA SER A 147 0.01 9.09 -9.08
C SER A 147 1.42 8.49 -9.15
N SER A 148 2.46 9.25 -8.79
CA SER A 148 3.84 8.75 -8.71
C SER A 148 4.02 7.61 -7.69
N ASN A 149 3.08 7.44 -6.75
CA ASN A 149 3.08 6.30 -5.83
C ASN A 149 2.74 4.96 -6.50
N LEU A 150 2.18 4.94 -7.72
CA LEU A 150 1.85 3.69 -8.42
C LEU A 150 3.09 2.80 -8.62
N CYS A 151 4.16 3.37 -9.17
CA CYS A 151 5.41 2.65 -9.38
C CYS A 151 6.07 2.27 -8.04
N LEU A 152 6.06 3.18 -7.07
CA LEU A 152 6.56 2.90 -5.72
C LEU A 152 5.84 1.70 -5.08
N PHE A 153 4.51 1.64 -5.13
CA PHE A 153 3.74 0.54 -4.55
C PHE A 153 3.93 -0.77 -5.31
N ALA A 154 4.18 -0.75 -6.62
CA ALA A 154 4.58 -1.95 -7.36
C ALA A 154 5.93 -2.50 -6.85
N LYS A 155 6.92 -1.63 -6.65
CA LYS A 155 8.21 -2.02 -6.06
C LYS A 155 8.07 -2.55 -4.64
N VAL A 156 7.30 -1.87 -3.78
CA VAL A 156 7.05 -2.29 -2.39
C VAL A 156 6.34 -3.65 -2.34
N TYR A 157 5.42 -3.90 -3.27
CA TYR A 157 4.77 -5.21 -3.40
C TYR A 157 5.79 -6.32 -3.70
N ALA A 158 6.71 -6.07 -4.63
CA ALA A 158 7.79 -7.01 -4.95
C ALA A 158 8.73 -7.24 -3.75
N LEU A 159 9.05 -6.19 -2.97
CA LEU A 159 9.78 -6.35 -1.71
C LEU A 159 9.01 -7.20 -0.69
N GLY A 160 7.68 -7.07 -0.63
CA GLY A 160 6.83 -7.88 0.24
C GLY A 160 6.98 -9.38 -0.02
N GLU A 161 7.10 -9.78 -1.28
CA GLU A 161 7.42 -11.17 -1.65
C GLU A 161 8.88 -11.51 -1.31
N LYS A 162 9.84 -10.71 -1.80
CA LYS A 162 11.29 -10.94 -1.64
C LYS A 162 11.72 -11.11 -0.18
N TYR A 163 11.16 -10.30 0.72
CA TYR A 163 11.50 -10.29 2.14
C TYR A 163 10.53 -11.13 3.00
N GLY A 164 9.55 -11.79 2.37
CA GLY A 164 8.57 -12.64 3.07
C GLY A 164 7.70 -11.85 4.06
N ILE A 165 7.25 -10.66 3.67
CA ILE A 165 6.41 -9.75 4.46
C ILE A 165 5.02 -9.70 3.81
N LEU A 166 4.19 -10.72 4.06
CA LEU A 166 2.87 -10.86 3.43
C LEU A 166 1.96 -9.64 3.63
N GLY A 167 2.02 -9.02 4.81
CA GLY A 167 1.24 -7.83 5.11
C GLY A 167 1.67 -6.59 4.31
N LEU A 168 2.96 -6.47 3.99
CA LEU A 168 3.49 -5.40 3.14
C LEU A 168 2.99 -5.57 1.70
N LYS A 169 3.04 -6.80 1.20
CA LYS A 169 2.50 -7.16 -0.11
C LYS A 169 1.01 -6.84 -0.19
N ALA A 170 0.23 -7.21 0.83
CA ALA A 170 -1.21 -6.96 0.88
C ALA A 170 -1.57 -5.45 0.90
N ILE A 171 -0.86 -4.64 1.69
CA ILE A 171 -1.16 -3.20 1.76
C ILE A 171 -0.72 -2.46 0.48
N ALA A 172 0.42 -2.83 -0.10
CA ALA A 172 0.89 -2.26 -1.36
C ALA A 172 -0.11 -2.54 -2.50
N LEU A 173 -0.65 -3.77 -2.56
CA LEU A 173 -1.71 -4.15 -3.49
C LEU A 173 -2.95 -3.28 -3.33
N GLY A 174 -3.44 -3.12 -2.10
CA GLY A 174 -4.63 -2.33 -1.82
C GLY A 174 -4.46 -0.85 -2.20
N LYS A 175 -3.31 -0.24 -1.88
CA LYS A 175 -3.03 1.16 -2.27
C LYS A 175 -2.87 1.31 -3.78
N PHE A 176 -2.20 0.37 -4.44
CA PHE A 176 -2.05 0.35 -5.89
C PHE A 176 -3.41 0.26 -6.60
N GLU A 177 -4.30 -0.63 -6.16
CA GLU A 177 -5.64 -0.79 -6.75
C GLU A 177 -6.44 0.51 -6.72
N ILE A 178 -6.40 1.23 -5.59
CA ILE A 178 -7.12 2.49 -5.46
C ILE A 178 -6.52 3.57 -6.37
N LEU A 179 -5.18 3.69 -6.44
CA LEU A 179 -4.53 4.64 -7.34
C LEU A 179 -4.78 4.30 -8.81
N ALA A 180 -4.73 3.03 -9.18
CA ALA A 180 -4.95 2.59 -10.55
C ALA A 180 -6.34 3.02 -11.03
N LYS A 181 -7.38 2.83 -10.21
CA LYS A 181 -8.75 3.29 -10.51
C LYS A 181 -8.84 4.81 -10.70
N GLY A 182 -8.07 5.60 -9.94
CA GLY A 182 -8.11 7.06 -10.00
C GLY A 182 -7.19 7.70 -11.04
N HIS A 183 -6.11 7.02 -11.41
CA HIS A 183 -4.99 7.60 -12.18
C HIS A 183 -4.55 6.75 -13.38
N PHE A 184 -5.38 5.83 -13.88
CA PHE A 184 -5.05 4.98 -15.03
C PHE A 184 -4.63 5.73 -16.31
N GLN A 185 -5.02 7.01 -16.44
CA GLN A 185 -4.69 7.85 -17.61
C GLN A 185 -3.33 8.54 -17.50
N THR A 186 -2.64 8.43 -16.37
CA THR A 186 -1.35 9.11 -16.18
C THR A 186 -0.20 8.27 -16.73
N GLU A 187 0.89 8.95 -17.07
CA GLU A 187 2.15 8.31 -17.44
C GLU A 187 2.68 7.40 -16.32
N ASP A 188 2.44 7.76 -15.05
CA ASP A 188 2.84 6.95 -13.91
C ASP A 188 2.16 5.58 -13.89
N PHE A 189 0.90 5.49 -14.35
CA PHE A 189 0.23 4.19 -14.48
C PHE A 189 0.92 3.31 -15.51
N ARG A 190 1.31 3.87 -16.66
CA ARG A 190 2.06 3.15 -17.69
C ARG A 190 3.40 2.62 -17.17
N LEU A 191 4.16 3.47 -16.47
CA LEU A 191 5.43 3.06 -15.84
C LEU A 191 5.22 2.00 -14.76
N ALA A 192 4.15 2.13 -13.98
CA ALA A 192 3.79 1.16 -12.96
C ALA A 192 3.38 -0.20 -13.55
N VAL A 193 2.67 -0.23 -14.68
CA VAL A 193 2.38 -1.48 -15.40
C VAL A 193 3.66 -2.16 -15.83
N GLN A 194 4.61 -1.42 -16.40
CA GLN A 194 5.91 -1.97 -16.76
C GLN A 194 6.60 -2.58 -15.53
N GLU A 195 6.65 -1.83 -14.41
CA GLU A 195 7.23 -2.31 -13.15
C GLU A 195 6.54 -3.58 -12.63
N VAL A 196 5.21 -3.65 -12.69
CA VAL A 196 4.44 -4.84 -12.27
C VAL A 196 4.87 -6.08 -13.05
N TYR A 197 4.99 -5.99 -14.38
CA TYR A 197 5.35 -7.14 -15.20
C TYR A 197 6.85 -7.48 -15.16
N THR A 198 7.73 -6.56 -14.74
CA THR A 198 9.16 -6.83 -14.57
C THR A 198 9.53 -7.34 -13.18
N SER A 199 8.77 -6.98 -12.15
CA SER A 199 9.09 -7.29 -10.74
C SER A 199 8.30 -8.46 -10.15
N THR A 200 7.27 -8.95 -10.87
CA THR A 200 6.47 -10.12 -10.46
C THR A 200 6.66 -11.28 -11.43
N ILE A 201 6.53 -12.50 -10.93
CA ILE A 201 6.50 -13.72 -11.74
C ILE A 201 5.08 -14.06 -12.20
N ASP A 202 4.93 -14.93 -13.18
CA ASP A 202 3.63 -15.22 -13.83
C ASP A 202 2.55 -15.77 -12.90
N HIS A 203 2.96 -16.52 -11.87
CA HIS A 203 2.06 -17.08 -10.87
C HIS A 203 1.66 -16.06 -9.79
N ASP A 204 2.37 -14.92 -9.71
CA ASP A 204 2.02 -13.86 -8.78
C ASP A 204 0.99 -12.92 -9.41
N ARG A 205 -0.29 -13.28 -9.22
CA ARG A 205 -1.41 -12.65 -9.90
C ARG A 205 -1.91 -11.36 -9.27
N GLY A 206 -1.46 -10.97 -8.07
CA GLY A 206 -2.10 -9.87 -7.34
C GLY A 206 -2.10 -8.53 -8.10
N LEU A 207 -0.93 -7.94 -8.33
CA LEU A 207 -0.85 -6.68 -9.10
C LEU A 207 -1.20 -6.86 -10.58
N ARG A 208 -0.81 -7.99 -11.19
CA ARG A 208 -1.11 -8.27 -12.60
C ARG A 208 -2.61 -8.29 -12.87
N ASP A 209 -3.40 -8.91 -11.99
CA ASP A 209 -4.86 -8.95 -12.12
C ASP A 209 -5.50 -7.57 -11.91
N VAL A 210 -4.95 -6.73 -11.01
CA VAL A 210 -5.39 -5.33 -10.87
C VAL A 210 -5.18 -4.57 -12.17
N VAL A 211 -3.99 -4.66 -12.77
CA VAL A 211 -3.69 -4.02 -14.06
C VAL A 211 -4.64 -4.51 -15.15
N VAL A 212 -4.81 -5.84 -15.27
CA VAL A 212 -5.70 -6.45 -16.26
C VAL A 212 -7.13 -5.93 -16.11
N CYS A 213 -7.67 -5.92 -14.89
CA CYS A 213 -9.02 -5.39 -14.62
C CYS A 213 -9.12 -3.89 -14.95
N THR A 214 -8.13 -3.08 -14.56
CA THR A 214 -8.12 -1.63 -14.85
C THR A 214 -8.10 -1.35 -16.35
N VAL A 215 -7.27 -2.08 -17.12
CA VAL A 215 -7.19 -1.91 -18.58
C VAL A 215 -8.45 -2.44 -19.27
N GLU A 216 -9.03 -3.55 -18.80
CA GLU A 216 -10.28 -4.10 -19.31
C GLU A 216 -11.44 -3.10 -19.16
N GLU A 217 -11.58 -2.52 -17.96
CA GLU A 217 -12.59 -1.50 -17.66
C GLU A 217 -12.38 -0.20 -18.45
N ASN A 218 -11.15 0.06 -18.90
CA ASN A 218 -10.74 1.28 -19.58
C ASN A 218 -10.02 0.98 -20.91
N ILE A 219 -10.62 0.13 -21.75
CA ILE A 219 -10.00 -0.39 -22.98
C ILE A 219 -9.48 0.67 -23.95
N GLY A 220 -10.00 1.89 -23.86
CA GLY A 220 -9.52 3.04 -24.63
C GLY A 220 -8.05 3.39 -24.39
N LEU A 221 -7.46 2.94 -23.28
CA LEU A 221 -6.01 3.03 -23.01
C LEU A 221 -5.17 2.38 -24.10
N LEU A 222 -5.67 1.32 -24.74
CA LEU A 222 -4.95 0.62 -25.81
C LEU A 222 -4.81 1.45 -27.10
N ASN A 223 -5.52 2.56 -27.22
CA ASN A 223 -5.36 3.49 -28.33
C ASN A 223 -4.17 4.44 -28.14
N ASP A 224 -3.61 4.52 -26.94
CA ASP A 224 -2.41 5.29 -26.64
C ASP A 224 -1.17 4.53 -27.12
N GLU A 225 -0.37 5.14 -27.99
CA GLU A 225 0.80 4.50 -28.60
C GLU A 225 1.88 4.14 -27.56
N ALA A 226 2.04 4.96 -26.53
CA ALA A 226 3.00 4.70 -25.46
C ALA A 226 2.54 3.52 -24.59
N PHE A 227 1.25 3.42 -24.30
CA PHE A 227 0.68 2.30 -23.56
C PHE A 227 0.69 1.00 -24.37
N ASP A 228 0.38 1.06 -25.67
CA ASP A 228 0.45 -0.09 -26.58
C ASP A 228 1.86 -0.70 -26.64
N ALA A 229 2.92 0.11 -26.55
CA ALA A 229 4.28 -0.40 -26.43
C ALA A 229 4.46 -1.28 -25.17
N VAL A 230 3.88 -0.90 -24.03
CA VAL A 230 3.94 -1.72 -22.81
C VAL A 230 3.22 -3.05 -23.01
N VAL A 231 2.07 -3.04 -23.67
CA VAL A 231 1.31 -4.27 -23.98
C VAL A 231 2.09 -5.20 -24.91
N LYS A 232 2.82 -4.66 -25.90
CA LYS A 232 3.63 -5.42 -26.85
C LYS A 232 4.86 -6.07 -26.23
N TYR A 233 5.48 -5.43 -25.25
CA TYR A 233 6.74 -5.87 -24.65
C TYR A 233 6.59 -6.48 -23.24
N SER A 234 5.35 -6.81 -22.84
CA SER A 234 5.05 -7.51 -21.60
C SER A 234 4.01 -8.61 -21.83
N ASP A 235 3.82 -9.47 -20.82
CA ASP A 235 2.79 -10.51 -20.86
C ASP A 235 1.36 -9.97 -20.65
N LEU A 236 1.19 -8.64 -20.53
CA LEU A 236 -0.12 -8.01 -20.37
C LEU A 236 -1.08 -8.34 -21.51
N GLY A 237 -0.60 -8.37 -22.76
CA GLY A 237 -1.44 -8.74 -23.91
C GLY A 237 -1.98 -10.17 -23.79
N HIS A 238 -1.14 -11.10 -23.33
CA HIS A 238 -1.56 -12.48 -23.08
C HIS A 238 -2.59 -12.54 -21.93
N ASP A 239 -2.33 -11.85 -20.82
CA ASP A 239 -3.24 -11.87 -19.67
C ASP A 239 -4.62 -11.27 -19.98
N LEU A 240 -4.68 -10.19 -20.78
CA LEU A 240 -5.93 -9.62 -21.27
C LEU A 240 -6.71 -10.62 -22.13
N LEU A 241 -6.05 -11.34 -23.04
CA LEU A 241 -6.69 -12.38 -23.85
C LEU A 241 -7.23 -13.53 -23.01
N MET A 242 -6.47 -13.96 -22.00
CA MET A 242 -6.89 -15.02 -21.08
C MET A 242 -8.10 -14.59 -20.25
N LYS A 243 -8.12 -13.34 -19.76
CA LYS A 243 -9.26 -12.75 -19.06
C LYS A 243 -10.51 -12.73 -19.94
N ILE A 244 -10.43 -12.21 -21.17
CA ILE A 244 -11.55 -12.17 -22.12
C ILE A 244 -12.08 -13.58 -22.42
N THR A 245 -11.19 -14.55 -22.60
CA THR A 245 -11.57 -15.94 -22.87
C THR A 245 -12.28 -16.58 -21.67
N SER A 246 -11.82 -16.29 -20.45
CA SER A 246 -12.45 -16.79 -19.22
C SER A 246 -13.90 -16.29 -19.08
N MET A 247 -14.15 -15.02 -19.38
CA MET A 247 -15.50 -14.44 -19.32
C MET A 247 -16.46 -15.06 -20.34
N ARG A 248 -15.96 -15.39 -21.53
CA ARG A 248 -16.78 -16.06 -22.57
C ARG A 248 -17.14 -17.49 -22.21
N ARG A 249 -16.30 -18.18 -21.44
CA ARG A 249 -16.56 -19.55 -20.96
C ARG A 249 -17.51 -19.59 -19.75
N ALA A 250 -17.65 -18.48 -19.03
CA ALA A 250 -18.52 -18.34 -17.87
C ALA A 250 -19.96 -17.92 -18.22
N ARG A 251 -20.25 -17.64 -19.50
CA ARG A 251 -21.58 -17.35 -20.04
C ARG A 251 -22.15 -18.58 -20.74
#